data_AF-A0AAX1YAA5-F1
#
_entry.id   AF-A0AAX1YAA5-F1
#
_cell.length_a   1.000
_cell.length_b   1.000
_cell.length_c   1.000
_cell.angle_alpha   90.00
_cell.angle_beta   90.00
_cell.angle_gamma   90.00
#
_symmetry.space_group_name_H-M   'P 1'
#
loop_
_entity.id
_entity.type
_entity.pdbx_description
1 polymer ?
#
loop_
_entity_poly.entity_id
_entity_poly.type
_entity_poly.pdbx_seq_one_letter_code
_entity_poly.pdbx_strand_id
1 'polypeptide(L)'
;MENNEVSKLIKIEQLLNCLLSIIKDQQKNQNNHGLVTQKKLLAILHISPNTLKSWENTGLKRLEPPIEGTRTVYYKMDDVIKYLTP
;
A
#
# COMPACT_ATOMS: atom_id res chain seq x y z
N MET A 1 -6.05 31.13 37.02
CA MET A 1 -5.57 31.28 35.63
C MET A 1 -4.80 30.06 35.12
N GLU A 2 -4.15 29.26 35.97
CA GLU A 2 -3.38 28.04 35.59
C GLU A 2 -4.19 26.96 34.86
N ASN A 3 -5.49 26.83 35.16
CA ASN A 3 -6.33 25.74 34.62
C ASN A 3 -6.48 25.77 33.09
N ASN A 4 -6.36 26.96 32.48
CA ASN A 4 -6.47 27.13 31.02
C ASN A 4 -5.18 26.69 30.30
N GLU A 5 -4.02 27.04 30.86
CA GLU A 5 -2.73 26.62 30.31
C GLU A 5 -2.53 25.11 30.43
N VAL A 6 -2.93 24.51 31.56
CA VAL A 6 -2.93 23.06 31.74
C VAL A 6 -3.89 22.38 30.76
N SER A 7 -5.08 22.94 30.54
CA SER A 7 -6.03 22.40 29.56
C SER A 7 -5.50 22.47 28.11
N LYS A 8 -4.79 23.54 27.75
CA LYS A 8 -4.12 23.66 26.44
C LYS A 8 -3.02 22.61 26.28
N LEU A 9 -2.20 22.39 27.32
CA LEU A 9 -1.13 21.38 27.30
C LEU A 9 -1.71 19.97 27.10
N ILE A 10 -2.79 19.62 27.81
CA ILE A 10 -3.49 18.33 27.64
C ILE A 10 -4.04 18.20 26.22
N LYS A 11 -4.60 19.28 25.65
CA LYS A 11 -5.11 19.29 24.27
C LYS A 11 -3.99 19.03 23.26
N ILE A 12 -2.82 19.65 23.45
CA ILE A 12 -1.65 19.45 22.60
C ILE A 12 -1.19 17.99 22.67
N GLU A 13 -1.08 17.43 23.87
CA GLU A 13 -0.69 16.03 24.07
C GLU A 13 -1.67 15.06 23.38
N GLN A 14 -2.98 15.30 23.47
CA GLN A 14 -4.00 14.51 22.76
C GLN A 14 -3.85 14.58 21.25
N LEU A 15 -3.60 15.78 20.69
CA LEU A 15 -3.38 15.95 19.26
C LEU A 15 -2.11 15.26 18.79
N LEU A 16 -1.02 15.32 19.56
CA LEU A 16 0.22 14.63 19.26
C LEU A 16 0.05 13.10 19.28
N ASN A 17 -0.66 12.56 20.27
CA ASN A 17 -0.98 11.13 20.33
C ASN A 17 -1.89 10.68 19.16
N CYS A 18 -2.83 11.53 18.75
CA CYS A 18 -3.66 11.28 17.58
C CYS A 18 -2.81 11.22 16.29
N LEU A 19 -1.91 12.19 16.10
CA LEU A 19 -0.99 12.21 14.96
C LEU A 19 -0.09 10.97 14.94
N LEU A 20 0.48 10.57 16.09
CA LEU A 20 1.27 9.35 16.21
C LEU A 20 0.49 8.10 15.83
N SER A 21 -0.78 8.01 16.23
CA SER A 21 -1.66 6.90 15.86
C SER A 21 -1.87 6.83 14.34
N ILE A 22 -2.18 7.98 13.71
CA ILE A 22 -2.39 8.08 12.27
C ILE A 22 -1.12 7.70 11.51
N ILE A 23 0.05 8.18 11.93
CA ILE A 23 1.33 7.86 11.29
C ILE A 23 1.66 6.36 11.42
N LYS A 24 1.39 5.74 12.57
CA LYS A 24 1.61 4.30 12.76
C LYS A 24 0.69 3.46 11.87
N ASP A 25 -0.58 3.85 11.76
CA ASP A 25 -1.53 3.18 10.87
C ASP A 25 -1.14 3.37 9.39
N GLN A 26 -0.72 4.58 9.03
CA GLN A 26 -0.19 4.87 7.71
C GLN A 26 1.08 4.07 7.43
N GLN A 27 2.06 3.96 8.33
CA GLN A 27 3.26 3.13 8.11
C GLN A 27 2.92 1.64 7.94
N LYS A 28 1.97 1.14 8.73
CA LYS A 28 1.46 -0.24 8.60
C LYS A 28 0.82 -0.47 7.22
N ASN A 29 0.12 0.54 6.70
CA ASN A 29 -0.56 0.47 5.40
C ASN A 29 0.34 0.86 4.21
N GLN A 30 1.35 1.71 4.41
CA GLN A 30 2.25 2.22 3.37
C GLN A 30 3.32 1.21 2.96
N ASN A 31 3.61 0.21 3.80
CA ASN A 31 4.46 -0.92 3.44
C ASN A 31 3.90 -1.78 2.27
N ASN A 32 2.69 -1.49 1.76
CA ASN A 32 2.08 -2.21 0.64
C ASN A 32 2.13 -1.50 -0.73
N HIS A 33 2.62 -0.26 -0.84
CA HIS A 33 2.60 0.44 -2.15
C HIS A 33 3.73 0.05 -3.10
N GLY A 34 4.73 -0.71 -2.65
CA GLY A 34 5.86 -1.07 -3.50
C GLY A 34 5.58 -2.27 -4.39
N LEU A 35 5.33 -3.44 -3.78
CA LEU A 35 5.36 -4.73 -4.48
C LEU A 35 4.29 -5.64 -3.90
N VAL A 36 3.38 -6.09 -4.75
CA VAL A 36 2.36 -7.08 -4.40
C VAL A 36 2.59 -8.35 -5.20
N THR A 37 2.50 -9.50 -4.53
CA THR A 37 2.54 -10.79 -5.22
C THR A 37 1.28 -10.98 -6.06
N GLN A 38 1.36 -11.84 -7.09
CA GLN A 38 0.19 -12.20 -7.90
C GLN A 38 -1.03 -12.61 -7.05
N LYS A 39 -0.84 -13.51 -6.09
CA LYS A 39 -1.91 -13.98 -5.20
C LYS A 39 -2.58 -12.83 -4.44
N LYS A 40 -1.79 -11.89 -3.92
CA LYS A 40 -2.29 -10.73 -3.18
C LYS A 40 -3.02 -9.76 -4.09
N LEU A 41 -2.51 -9.52 -5.29
CA LEU A 41 -3.14 -8.65 -6.28
C LEU A 41 -4.51 -9.19 -6.72
N LEU A 42 -4.60 -10.48 -7.02
CA LEU A 42 -5.86 -11.15 -7.35
C LEU A 42 -6.90 -11.00 -6.23
N ALA A 43 -6.46 -11.12 -4.96
CA ALA A 43 -7.33 -10.96 -3.81
C ALA A 43 -7.78 -9.50 -3.61
N ILE A 44 -6.89 -8.52 -3.81
CA ILE A 44 -7.21 -7.09 -3.67
C ILE A 44 -8.21 -6.63 -4.73
N LEU A 45 -8.00 -7.03 -5.98
CA LEU A 45 -8.83 -6.58 -7.11
C LEU A 45 -10.01 -7.50 -7.40
N HIS A 46 -10.13 -8.62 -6.68
CA HIS A 46 -11.16 -9.65 -6.90
C HIS A 46 -11.26 -10.12 -8.37
N ILE A 47 -10.12 -10.27 -9.04
CA ILE A 47 -10.04 -10.68 -10.45
C ILE A 47 -9.56 -12.13 -10.60
N SER A 48 -9.86 -12.72 -11.75
CA SER A 48 -9.37 -14.06 -12.11
C SER A 48 -7.91 -14.03 -12.58
N PRO A 49 -7.17 -15.15 -12.47
CA PRO A 49 -5.82 -15.25 -13.04
C PRO A 49 -5.75 -14.96 -14.54
N ASN A 50 -6.81 -15.31 -15.29
CA ASN A 50 -6.90 -15.06 -16.73
C ASN A 50 -7.00 -13.56 -17.05
N THR A 51 -7.72 -12.81 -16.21
CA THR A 51 -7.82 -11.35 -16.31
C THR A 51 -6.44 -10.71 -16.16
N LEU A 52 -5.70 -11.10 -15.12
CA LEU A 52 -4.36 -10.57 -14.87
C LEU A 52 -3.38 -10.94 -15.99
N LYS A 53 -3.48 -12.16 -16.54
CA LYS A 53 -2.69 -12.57 -17.71
C LYS A 53 -3.00 -11.73 -18.95
N SER A 54 -4.27 -11.35 -19.15
CA SER A 54 -4.65 -10.43 -20.23
C SER A 54 -4.02 -9.05 -20.05
N TRP A 55 -3.95 -8.54 -18.81
CA TRP A 55 -3.29 -7.27 -18.51
C TRP A 55 -1.80 -7.32 -18.80
N GLU A 56 -1.12 -8.41 -18.45
CA GLU A 56 0.29 -8.62 -18.79
C GLU A 56 0.53 -8.55 -20.31
N ASN A 57 -0.33 -9.21 -21.09
CA ASN A 57 -0.23 -9.21 -22.56
C ASN A 57 -0.53 -7.85 -23.20
N THR A 58 -1.29 -7.00 -22.52
CA THR A 58 -1.69 -5.68 -23.02
C THR A 58 -0.82 -4.55 -22.49
N GLY A 59 0.17 -4.84 -21.63
CA GLY A 59 1.22 -3.89 -21.24
C GLY A 59 1.43 -3.70 -19.75
N LEU A 60 0.75 -4.45 -18.87
CA LEU A 60 1.03 -4.40 -17.42
C LEU A 60 2.40 -5.01 -17.13
N LYS A 61 3.27 -4.24 -16.47
CA LYS A 61 4.64 -4.65 -16.17
C LYS A 61 4.68 -5.74 -15.08
N ARG A 62 5.32 -6.86 -15.43
CA ARG A 62 5.60 -7.98 -14.54
C ARG A 62 7.02 -7.84 -13.95
N LEU A 63 7.17 -8.09 -12.66
CA LEU A 63 8.47 -8.09 -11.99
C LEU A 63 8.80 -9.50 -11.51
N GLU A 64 9.94 -10.01 -11.96
CA GLU A 64 10.50 -11.29 -11.53
C GLU A 64 11.82 -11.07 -10.80
N PRO A 65 12.12 -11.86 -9.75
CA PRO A 65 13.41 -11.83 -9.09
C PRO A 65 14.53 -12.25 -10.07
N PRO A 66 15.74 -11.68 -9.94
CA PRO A 66 16.89 -12.02 -10.79
C PRO A 66 17.52 -13.39 -10.46
N ILE A 67 16.96 -14.12 -9.50
CA ILE A 67 17.48 -15.41 -9.04
C ILE A 67 16.87 -16.52 -9.90
N GLU A 68 17.71 -17.19 -10.69
CA GLU A 68 17.32 -18.36 -11.47
C GLU A 68 16.69 -19.44 -10.57
N GLY A 69 15.51 -19.92 -10.96
CA GLY A 69 14.76 -20.96 -10.25
C GLY A 69 13.55 -20.46 -9.45
N THR A 70 13.38 -19.14 -9.27
CA THR A 70 12.19 -18.59 -8.61
C THR A 70 11.16 -18.08 -9.63
N ARG A 71 9.96 -18.70 -9.66
CA ARG A 71 8.84 -18.30 -10.55
C ARG A 71 7.90 -17.26 -9.92
N THR A 72 8.33 -16.60 -8.85
CA THR A 72 7.47 -15.70 -8.08
C THR A 72 7.29 -14.39 -8.81
N VAL A 73 6.03 -13.99 -8.98
CA VAL A 73 5.66 -12.79 -9.71
C VAL A 73 5.21 -11.69 -8.77
N TYR A 74 5.77 -10.50 -8.99
CA TYR A 74 5.42 -9.28 -8.30
C TYR A 74 4.91 -8.22 -9.28
N TYR A 75 4.09 -7.32 -8.75
CA TYR A 75 3.58 -6.15 -9.45
C TYR A 75 3.77 -4.93 -8.58
N LYS A 76 4.11 -3.81 -9.20
CA LYS A 76 4.12 -2.52 -8.52
C LYS A 76 2.68 -1.98 -8.49
N MET A 77 2.16 -1.64 -7.31
CA MET A 77 0.77 -1.16 -7.21
C MET A 77 0.57 0.14 -8.00
N ASP A 78 1.57 1.02 -8.02
CA ASP A 78 1.57 2.24 -8.84
C ASP A 78 1.39 1.92 -10.34
N ASP A 79 2.10 0.91 -10.85
CA ASP A 79 2.03 0.52 -12.25
C ASP A 79 0.68 -0.10 -12.58
N VAL A 80 0.10 -0.87 -11.65
CA VAL A 80 -1.27 -1.41 -11.77
C VAL A 80 -2.29 -0.28 -11.80
N ILE A 81 -2.22 0.68 -10.87
CA ILE A 81 -3.15 1.81 -10.82
C ILE A 81 -3.04 2.66 -12.09
N LYS A 82 -1.81 2.92 -12.56
CA LYS A 82 -1.55 3.64 -13.81
C LYS A 82 -2.07 2.90 -15.02
N TYR A 83 -1.98 1.57 -15.05
CA TYR A 83 -2.55 0.76 -16.12
C TYR A 83 -4.09 0.81 -16.13
N LEU A 84 -4.72 0.84 -14.95
CA LEU A 84 -6.18 0.92 -14.82
C LEU A 84 -6.76 2.33 -15.02
N THR A 85 -5.93 3.37 -14.88
CA THR A 85 -6.33 4.78 -15.02
C THR A 85 -5.58 5.41 -16.19
N PRO A 86 -6.12 5.35 -17.42
CA PRO A 86 -5.51 5.95 -18.60
C PRO A 86 -5.54 7.48 -18.60
#